data_AF-A0A9X3SEP0-F1
#
_entry.id   AF-A0A9X3SEP0-F1
#
_cell.length_a   1.000
_cell.length_b   1.000
_cell.length_c   1.000
_cell.angle_alpha   90.00
_cell.angle_beta   90.00
_cell.angle_gamma   90.00
#
_symmetry.space_group_name_H-M   'P 1'
#
loop_
_entity.id
_entity.type
_entity.pdbx_description
1 polymer ?
#
loop_
_entity_poly.entity_id
_entity_poly.type
_entity_poly.pdbx_seq_one_letter_code
_entity_poly.pdbx_strand_id
1 'polypeptide(L)'
;MTRLPELERELQRAAEALERRRRPWWRISLLGGGATFALAATAFAAAELLLPEGDPVPKAPPEQRASLPDMDPGTTRLTSLRAEDPGGGLPWGLSVTRDKAGNIFCAQVGRVQDGKLGVIGRDGTFKDDGRFHPLSPDANQSGVCGGSPPGGDLRLSHNGPPIPASGFTGSFLSPAGGCREHVANPKATMSPQTRRKLRNVPVCKASSLRVVKYGFAGRGAVEIEYGGVRIKADPEESGAYLFVLKPRKGRRLTLNVKYDDGTVCRERSVMDIEPCP
;
A
#
# COMPACT_ATOMS: atom_id res chain seq x y z
N MET A 1 -40.90 1.80 18.72
CA MET A 1 -41.51 0.80 17.81
C MET A 1 -40.43 0.35 16.83
N THR A 2 -39.95 -0.89 16.97
CA THR A 2 -38.75 -1.41 16.32
C THR A 2 -39.08 -2.12 15.00
N ARG A 3 -38.44 -1.71 13.89
CA ARG A 3 -38.61 -2.31 12.55
C ARG A 3 -37.80 -3.61 12.31
N LEU A 4 -37.10 -4.12 13.32
CA LEU A 4 -36.31 -5.37 13.21
C LEU A 4 -37.08 -6.58 12.67
N PRO A 5 -38.29 -6.93 13.17
CA PRO A 5 -38.97 -8.16 12.76
C PRO A 5 -39.56 -8.07 11.35
N GLU A 6 -39.65 -6.89 10.74
CA GLU A 6 -39.94 -6.76 9.29
C GLU A 6 -38.72 -7.19 8.47
N LEU A 7 -37.54 -6.68 8.82
CA LEU A 7 -36.29 -6.88 8.09
C LEU A 7 -35.83 -8.35 8.12
N GLU A 8 -35.95 -9.03 9.27
CA GLU A 8 -35.65 -10.47 9.36
C GLU A 8 -36.59 -11.30 8.48
N ARG A 9 -37.88 -10.95 8.40
CA ARG A 9 -38.85 -11.63 7.54
C ARG A 9 -38.60 -11.37 6.05
N GLU A 10 -38.13 -10.19 5.66
CA GLU A 10 -37.69 -9.92 4.29
C GLU A 10 -36.42 -10.70 3.92
N LEU A 11 -35.41 -10.73 4.81
CA LEU A 11 -34.17 -11.48 4.61
C LEU A 11 -34.41 -13.00 4.51
N GLN A 12 -35.28 -13.55 5.36
CA GLN A 12 -35.66 -14.98 5.30
C GLN A 12 -36.38 -15.32 4.00
N ARG A 13 -37.34 -14.49 3.55
CA ARG A 13 -38.02 -14.67 2.26
C ARG A 13 -37.07 -14.59 1.07
N ALA A 14 -36.09 -13.68 1.10
CA ALA A 14 -35.06 -13.57 0.06
C ALA A 14 -34.14 -14.80 0.02
N ALA A 15 -33.73 -15.31 1.19
CA ALA A 15 -32.93 -16.54 1.29
C ALA A 15 -33.69 -17.77 0.75
N GLU A 16 -34.95 -17.96 1.17
CA GLU A 16 -35.79 -19.07 0.66
C GLU A 16 -36.04 -18.98 -0.85
N ALA A 17 -36.19 -17.78 -1.43
CA ALA A 17 -36.35 -17.61 -2.87
C ALA A 17 -35.09 -18.04 -3.65
N LEU A 18 -33.90 -17.82 -3.09
CA LEU A 18 -32.63 -18.29 -3.65
C LEU A 18 -32.46 -19.82 -3.51
N GLU A 19 -32.86 -20.40 -2.38
CA GLU A 19 -32.81 -21.86 -2.18
C GLU A 19 -33.84 -22.63 -3.03
N ARG A 20 -35.06 -22.11 -3.21
CA ARG A 20 -36.04 -22.72 -4.12
C ARG A 20 -35.59 -22.71 -5.59
N ARG A 21 -34.68 -21.80 -5.97
CA ARG A 21 -33.99 -21.80 -7.27
C ARG A 21 -32.84 -22.82 -7.38
N ARG A 22 -32.45 -23.47 -6.27
CA ARG A 22 -31.46 -24.56 -6.20
C ARG A 22 -32.13 -25.92 -5.96
N ARG A 23 -32.98 -26.36 -6.91
CA ARG A 23 -33.34 -27.78 -7.06
C ARG A 23 -32.74 -28.37 -8.35
N PRO A 24 -32.48 -29.69 -8.39
CA PRO A 24 -31.13 -30.09 -8.76
C PRO A 24 -31.08 -30.70 -10.17
N TRP A 25 -30.46 -29.95 -11.09
CA TRP A 25 -30.32 -30.21 -12.53
C TRP A 25 -29.65 -31.54 -12.94
N TRP A 26 -28.93 -32.22 -12.03
CA TRP A 26 -28.03 -33.37 -12.29
C TRP A 26 -28.65 -34.66 -12.88
N ARG A 27 -29.86 -34.62 -13.44
CA ARG A 27 -30.54 -35.73 -14.12
C ARG A 27 -31.10 -35.37 -15.50
N ILE A 28 -30.30 -34.75 -16.36
CA ILE A 28 -30.24 -35.11 -17.78
C ILE A 28 -28.76 -35.13 -18.18
N SER A 29 -28.29 -36.29 -18.61
CA SER A 29 -27.07 -36.46 -19.39
C SER A 29 -27.44 -37.34 -20.59
N LEU A 30 -26.67 -37.20 -21.68
CA LEU A 30 -26.83 -37.91 -22.96
C LEU A 30 -28.02 -37.40 -23.81
N LEU A 31 -27.74 -36.49 -24.74
CA LEU A 31 -27.56 -36.83 -26.16
C LEU A 31 -27.33 -35.58 -27.03
N GLY A 32 -26.21 -35.56 -27.76
CA GLY A 32 -26.03 -34.76 -28.98
C GLY A 32 -25.65 -33.28 -28.84
N GLY A 33 -24.79 -32.84 -29.76
CA GLY A 33 -24.57 -31.41 -30.07
C GLY A 33 -23.44 -30.76 -29.27
N GLY A 34 -22.35 -30.39 -29.95
CA GLY A 34 -21.28 -29.61 -29.35
C GLY A 34 -21.70 -28.15 -29.13
N ALA A 35 -21.44 -27.63 -27.94
CA ALA A 35 -21.40 -26.21 -27.67
C ALA A 35 -20.21 -25.92 -26.75
N THR A 36 -19.27 -25.15 -27.29
CA THR A 36 -18.18 -24.41 -26.65
C THR A 36 -18.19 -24.43 -25.11
N PHE A 37 -17.16 -25.04 -24.51
CA PHE A 37 -16.80 -24.78 -23.11
C PHE A 37 -16.33 -23.33 -22.97
N ALA A 38 -17.29 -22.41 -22.81
CA ALA A 38 -17.02 -21.05 -22.42
C ALA A 38 -16.44 -21.09 -21.00
N LEU A 39 -15.14 -20.83 -20.88
CA LEU A 39 -14.47 -20.61 -19.60
C LEU A 39 -15.06 -19.37 -18.93
N ALA A 40 -16.12 -19.55 -18.16
CA ALA A 40 -16.71 -18.55 -17.29
C ALA A 40 -15.79 -18.30 -16.08
N ALA A 41 -14.60 -17.74 -16.35
CA ALA A 41 -13.80 -17.09 -15.34
C ALA A 41 -14.62 -15.89 -14.82
N THR A 42 -15.17 -16.02 -13.62
CA THR A 42 -15.94 -14.96 -12.98
C THR A 42 -15.02 -13.79 -12.69
N ALA A 43 -15.04 -12.79 -13.56
CA ALA A 43 -14.55 -11.46 -13.23
C ALA A 43 -15.40 -10.95 -12.06
N PHE A 44 -14.85 -11.05 -10.85
CA PHE A 44 -15.33 -10.25 -9.73
C PHE A 44 -15.03 -8.80 -10.07
N ALA A 45 -15.98 -8.15 -10.74
CA ALA A 45 -16.04 -6.70 -10.79
C ALA A 45 -16.22 -6.23 -9.34
N ALA A 46 -15.10 -5.94 -8.68
CA ALA A 46 -15.11 -5.16 -7.47
C ALA A 46 -15.74 -3.82 -7.85
N ALA A 47 -16.97 -3.59 -7.40
CA ALA A 47 -17.49 -2.24 -7.39
C ALA A 47 -16.56 -1.44 -6.47
N GLU A 48 -15.71 -0.60 -7.05
CA GLU A 48 -14.89 0.35 -6.30
C GLU A 48 -15.83 1.34 -5.64
N LEU A 49 -16.31 0.97 -4.45
CA LEU A 49 -17.12 1.83 -3.62
C LEU A 49 -16.19 2.93 -3.09
N LEU A 50 -16.15 4.04 -3.82
CA LEU A 50 -15.39 5.23 -3.44
C LEU A 50 -15.74 5.60 -2.00
N LEU A 51 -14.71 5.72 -1.16
CA LEU A 51 -14.89 6.18 0.20
C LEU A 51 -15.18 7.69 0.17
N PRO A 52 -16.06 8.20 1.04
CA PRO A 52 -16.25 9.65 1.17
C PRO A 52 -14.92 10.34 1.49
N GLU A 53 -14.60 11.41 0.76
CA GLU A 53 -13.41 12.20 1.04
C GLU A 53 -13.55 12.93 2.39
N GLY A 54 -12.56 12.81 3.26
CA GLY A 54 -12.44 13.51 4.54
C GLY A 54 -11.41 14.64 4.48
N ASP A 55 -11.14 15.27 5.63
CA ASP A 55 -10.13 16.33 5.72
C ASP A 55 -8.75 15.83 5.26
N PRO A 56 -7.92 16.64 4.57
CA PRO A 56 -6.60 16.21 4.12
C PRO A 56 -5.67 15.86 5.28
N VAL A 57 -4.66 15.03 5.00
CA VAL A 57 -3.65 14.66 6.00
C VAL A 57 -2.95 15.93 6.52
N PRO A 58 -2.91 16.16 7.85
CA PRO A 58 -2.29 17.35 8.43
C PRO A 58 -0.85 17.53 7.94
N LYS A 59 -0.45 18.78 7.66
CA LYS A 59 0.90 19.11 7.19
C LYS A 59 1.97 18.68 8.20
N ALA A 60 3.15 18.32 7.68
CA ALA A 60 4.32 18.05 8.51
C ALA A 60 4.73 19.33 9.29
N PRO A 61 5.32 19.18 10.49
CA PRO A 61 5.80 20.32 11.27
C PRO A 61 6.74 21.24 10.47
N PRO A 62 6.74 22.56 10.72
CA PRO A 62 7.57 23.51 9.96
C PRO A 62 9.05 23.13 9.89
N GLU A 63 9.62 22.62 10.99
CA GLU A 63 11.01 22.16 11.08
C GLU A 63 11.30 20.95 10.17
N GLN A 64 10.33 20.02 10.04
CA GLN A 64 10.46 18.88 9.14
C GLN A 64 10.39 19.33 7.68
N ARG A 65 9.49 20.28 7.35
CA ARG A 65 9.39 20.83 5.99
C ARG A 65 10.62 21.66 5.62
N ALA A 66 11.18 22.41 6.57
CA ALA A 66 12.41 23.19 6.37
C ALA A 66 13.66 22.31 6.14
N SER A 67 13.65 21.05 6.58
CA SER A 67 14.76 20.10 6.34
C SER A 67 14.87 19.59 4.89
N LEU A 68 13.94 19.96 4.01
CA LEU A 68 13.88 19.56 2.59
C LEU A 68 13.89 20.78 1.65
N PRO A 69 14.93 21.64 1.67
CA PRO A 69 14.93 22.95 1.00
C PRO A 69 14.88 22.90 -0.53
N ASP A 70 15.24 21.76 -1.14
CA ASP A 70 15.31 21.58 -2.59
C ASP A 70 14.12 20.84 -3.21
N MET A 71 13.21 20.34 -2.38
CA MET A 71 11.93 19.78 -2.83
C MET A 71 11.09 20.85 -3.52
N ASP A 72 10.52 20.55 -4.69
CA ASP A 72 9.46 21.35 -5.31
C ASP A 72 8.11 20.62 -5.19
N PRO A 73 7.25 20.97 -4.22
CA PRO A 73 5.93 20.36 -4.05
C PRO A 73 5.06 20.37 -5.32
N GLY A 74 5.20 21.40 -6.18
CA GLY A 74 4.39 21.58 -7.38
C GLY A 74 4.65 20.52 -8.46
N THR A 75 5.80 19.87 -8.41
CA THR A 75 6.17 18.75 -9.29
C THR A 75 5.54 17.41 -8.89
N THR A 76 4.84 17.34 -7.75
CA THR A 76 4.35 16.05 -7.22
C THR A 76 3.33 15.41 -8.15
N ARG A 77 3.57 14.16 -8.57
CA ARG A 77 2.65 13.38 -9.42
C ARG A 77 2.44 11.99 -8.84
N LEU A 78 1.21 11.49 -8.94
CA LEU A 78 0.89 10.09 -8.70
C LEU A 78 1.36 9.27 -9.91
N THR A 79 2.09 8.18 -9.67
CA THR A 79 2.52 7.20 -10.68
C THR A 79 1.34 6.41 -11.26
N SER A 80 1.57 5.68 -12.34
CA SER A 80 0.66 4.66 -12.86
C SER A 80 0.57 3.44 -11.92
N LEU A 81 1.64 3.13 -11.16
CA LEU A 81 1.77 1.94 -10.32
C LEU A 81 0.62 1.73 -9.34
N ARG A 82 -0.05 0.58 -9.44
CA ARG A 82 -1.02 0.10 -8.45
C ARG A 82 -0.62 -1.26 -7.92
N ALA A 83 -0.76 -1.46 -6.61
CA ALA A 83 -0.66 -2.76 -5.97
C ALA A 83 -1.92 -3.04 -5.16
N GLU A 84 -2.51 -4.22 -5.36
CA GLU A 84 -3.67 -4.65 -4.57
C GLU A 84 -3.31 -4.77 -3.08
N ASP A 85 -4.26 -4.46 -2.21
CA ASP A 85 -4.13 -4.81 -0.81
C ASP A 85 -4.45 -6.31 -0.62
N PRO A 86 -3.54 -7.13 -0.07
CA PRO A 86 -3.84 -8.53 0.25
C PRO A 86 -4.92 -8.71 1.35
N GLY A 87 -5.42 -7.63 1.96
CA GLY A 87 -6.61 -7.57 2.81
C GLY A 87 -7.84 -6.90 2.18
N GLY A 88 -7.80 -6.53 0.89
CA GLY A 88 -8.87 -5.85 0.16
C GLY A 88 -8.98 -4.34 0.41
N GLY A 89 -9.87 -3.68 -0.32
CA GLY A 89 -10.08 -2.22 -0.30
C GLY A 89 -9.28 -1.48 -1.37
N LEU A 90 -9.20 -0.15 -1.25
CA LEU A 90 -8.51 0.73 -2.22
C LEU A 90 -7.07 0.25 -2.50
N PRO A 91 -6.61 0.28 -3.77
CA PRO A 91 -5.25 -0.09 -4.12
C PRO A 91 -4.23 0.83 -3.45
N TRP A 92 -3.00 0.33 -3.31
CA TRP A 92 -1.86 1.15 -2.96
C TRP A 92 -1.25 1.77 -4.21
N GLY A 93 -0.62 2.93 -4.05
CA GLY A 93 0.13 3.61 -5.11
C GLY A 93 1.28 4.44 -4.56
N LEU A 94 2.04 5.02 -5.47
CA LEU A 94 3.24 5.81 -5.19
C LEU A 94 3.10 7.20 -5.81
N SER A 95 3.38 8.27 -5.06
CA SER A 95 3.62 9.59 -5.64
C SER A 95 5.11 9.93 -5.56
N VAL A 96 5.57 10.71 -6.53
CA VAL A 96 6.93 11.24 -6.60
C VAL A 96 6.89 12.75 -6.63
N THR A 97 7.77 13.38 -5.84
CA THR A 97 8.06 14.81 -5.86
C THR A 97 9.50 14.99 -6.32
N ARG A 98 9.74 15.97 -7.19
CA ARG A 98 11.05 16.26 -7.76
C ARG A 98 11.74 17.41 -7.03
N ASP A 99 13.05 17.51 -7.21
CA ASP A 99 13.80 18.71 -6.85
C ASP A 99 13.65 19.80 -7.93
N LYS A 100 14.21 20.98 -7.65
CA LYS A 100 14.27 22.12 -8.60
C LYS A 100 15.06 21.82 -9.89
N ALA A 101 15.87 20.76 -9.91
CA ALA A 101 16.62 20.31 -11.09
C ALA A 101 15.87 19.22 -11.88
N GLY A 102 14.71 18.76 -11.40
CA GLY A 102 13.86 17.76 -12.05
C GLY A 102 14.14 16.31 -11.65
N ASN A 103 15.10 16.03 -10.76
CA ASN A 103 15.38 14.67 -10.29
C ASN A 103 14.29 14.19 -9.32
N ILE A 104 14.08 12.88 -9.19
CA ILE A 104 13.18 12.35 -8.15
C ILE A 104 13.82 12.60 -6.79
N PHE A 105 13.13 13.32 -5.91
CA PHE A 105 13.68 13.80 -4.64
C PHE A 105 13.01 13.16 -3.42
N CYS A 106 11.68 13.01 -3.47
CA CYS A 106 10.86 12.33 -2.48
C CYS A 106 9.90 11.34 -3.15
N ALA A 107 9.63 10.23 -2.45
CA ALA A 107 8.59 9.28 -2.84
C ALA A 107 7.69 8.94 -1.63
N GLN A 108 6.38 9.20 -1.77
CA GLN A 108 5.36 8.90 -0.75
C GLN A 108 4.51 7.72 -1.20
N VAL A 109 4.21 6.80 -0.27
CA VAL A 109 3.35 5.65 -0.51
C VAL A 109 2.06 5.78 0.31
N GLY A 110 0.95 5.28 -0.23
CA GLY A 110 -0.37 5.41 0.38
C GLY A 110 -1.45 4.67 -0.42
N ARG A 111 -2.71 4.99 -0.13
CA ARG A 111 -3.90 4.48 -0.83
C ARG A 111 -4.25 5.37 -2.00
N VAL A 112 -4.80 4.80 -3.06
CA VAL A 112 -5.25 5.55 -4.24
C VAL A 112 -6.76 5.51 -4.37
N GLN A 113 -7.36 6.69 -4.59
CA GLN A 113 -8.74 6.88 -5.00
C GLN A 113 -8.81 8.13 -5.89
N ASP A 114 -9.61 8.11 -6.97
CA ASP A 114 -9.89 9.29 -7.81
C ASP A 114 -8.64 10.06 -8.29
N GLY A 115 -7.56 9.33 -8.62
CA GLY A 115 -6.28 9.91 -9.05
C GLY A 115 -5.46 10.60 -7.95
N LYS A 116 -5.91 10.54 -6.69
CA LYS A 116 -5.22 11.09 -5.51
C LYS A 116 -4.50 9.99 -4.74
N LEU A 117 -3.36 10.33 -4.13
CA LEU A 117 -2.79 9.53 -3.04
C LEU A 117 -3.41 9.99 -1.71
N GLY A 118 -3.58 9.08 -0.76
CA GLY A 118 -4.23 9.36 0.51
C GLY A 118 -4.07 8.26 1.56
N VAL A 119 -4.81 8.44 2.66
CA VAL A 119 -4.83 7.59 3.84
C VAL A 119 -6.28 7.28 4.18
N ILE A 120 -6.59 6.05 4.59
CA ILE A 120 -7.94 5.67 5.04
C ILE A 120 -8.07 5.93 6.55
N GLY A 121 -9.20 6.49 6.98
CA GLY A 121 -9.59 6.62 8.39
C GLY A 121 -9.84 5.23 9.02
N ARG A 122 -8.75 4.58 9.43
CA ARG A 122 -8.72 3.26 10.07
C ARG A 122 -7.42 3.09 10.85
N ASP A 123 -7.29 1.99 11.58
CA ASP A 123 -6.08 1.65 12.34
C ASP A 123 -5.69 2.75 13.36
N GLY A 124 -6.69 3.42 13.94
CA GLY A 124 -6.56 4.55 14.85
C GLY A 124 -6.34 5.90 14.15
N THR A 125 -6.19 5.92 12.82
CA THR A 125 -6.05 7.14 12.02
C THR A 125 -7.43 7.77 11.77
N PHE A 126 -7.54 9.09 11.90
CA PHE A 126 -8.79 9.88 11.81
C PHE A 126 -9.95 9.35 12.66
N LYS A 127 -9.64 8.78 13.84
CA LYS A 127 -10.61 8.17 14.76
C LYS A 127 -11.43 7.02 14.12
N ASP A 128 -10.85 6.33 13.14
CA ASP A 128 -11.46 5.22 12.42
C ASP A 128 -12.78 5.58 11.68
N ASP A 129 -12.87 6.80 11.12
CA ASP A 129 -14.09 7.32 10.46
C ASP A 129 -14.45 6.67 9.11
N GLY A 130 -13.59 5.81 8.57
CA GLY A 130 -13.79 5.08 7.31
C GLY A 130 -13.60 5.90 6.02
N ARG A 131 -13.16 7.16 6.11
CA ARG A 131 -13.06 8.09 4.96
C ARG A 131 -11.70 7.99 4.26
N PHE A 132 -11.62 8.54 3.05
CA PHE A 132 -10.36 8.76 2.35
C PHE A 132 -9.84 10.17 2.61
N HIS A 133 -8.63 10.31 3.15
CA HIS A 133 -7.99 11.57 3.49
C HIS A 133 -6.85 11.85 2.51
N PRO A 134 -6.98 12.86 1.63
CA PRO A 134 -5.95 13.16 0.62
C PRO A 134 -4.59 13.49 1.24
N LEU A 135 -3.53 12.96 0.63
CA LEU A 135 -2.15 13.22 1.03
C LEU A 135 -1.56 14.35 0.18
N SER A 136 -1.21 15.47 0.82
CA SER A 136 -0.43 16.53 0.17
C SER A 136 1.07 16.19 0.16
N PRO A 137 1.88 16.81 -0.73
CA PRO A 137 3.33 16.60 -0.75
C PRO A 137 4.02 17.00 0.56
N ASP A 138 3.42 17.94 1.28
CA ASP A 138 3.90 18.47 2.57
C ASP A 138 3.17 17.90 3.79
N ALA A 139 2.43 16.80 3.62
CA ALA A 139 1.71 16.09 4.67
C ALA A 139 2.66 15.45 5.72
N ASN A 140 2.16 15.29 6.94
CA ASN A 140 2.81 14.54 8.02
C ASN A 140 2.73 13.04 7.74
N GLN A 141 3.56 12.58 6.83
CA GLN A 141 3.68 11.22 6.35
C GLN A 141 5.17 10.96 6.11
N SER A 142 5.69 9.82 6.57
CA SER A 142 7.04 9.41 6.19
C SER A 142 7.02 8.93 4.73
N GLY A 143 7.46 9.81 3.82
CA GLY A 143 8.04 9.41 2.54
C GLY A 143 9.53 9.10 2.72
N VAL A 144 10.16 8.59 1.66
CA VAL A 144 11.63 8.52 1.61
C VAL A 144 12.09 9.66 0.70
N CYS A 145 12.94 10.52 1.26
CA CYS A 145 13.42 11.76 0.66
C CYS A 145 14.94 11.84 0.80
N GLY A 146 15.64 12.38 -0.19
CA GLY A 146 17.10 12.52 -0.11
C GLY A 146 17.86 12.75 -1.43
N GLY A 147 17.17 12.93 -2.55
CA GLY A 147 17.79 13.09 -3.88
C GLY A 147 18.31 11.80 -4.50
N SER A 148 18.50 11.80 -5.82
CA SER A 148 19.16 10.70 -6.53
C SER A 148 20.68 10.71 -6.27
N PRO A 149 21.34 9.53 -6.22
CA PRO A 149 22.79 9.46 -6.42
C PRO A 149 23.19 10.07 -7.76
N PRO A 150 24.45 10.54 -7.95
CA PRO A 150 24.89 11.14 -9.22
C PRO A 150 24.76 10.28 -10.48
N GLY A 151 24.55 8.95 -10.35
CA GLY A 151 24.24 8.03 -11.46
C GLY A 151 22.76 7.97 -11.86
N GLY A 152 21.84 8.44 -11.01
CA GLY A 152 20.38 8.45 -11.26
C GLY A 152 19.57 7.39 -10.51
N ASP A 153 20.22 6.38 -9.93
CA ASP A 153 19.55 5.17 -9.39
C ASP A 153 18.97 5.34 -7.98
N LEU A 154 17.75 5.86 -7.90
CA LEU A 154 17.07 6.10 -6.63
C LEU A 154 16.47 4.81 -6.03
N ARG A 155 17.26 4.11 -5.20
CA ARG A 155 16.81 2.92 -4.46
C ARG A 155 16.23 3.20 -3.09
N LEU A 156 14.93 2.95 -2.98
CA LEU A 156 14.14 2.96 -1.76
C LEU A 156 13.45 1.57 -1.71
N SER A 157 12.88 1.03 -0.62
CA SER A 157 12.87 1.42 0.80
C SER A 157 13.09 0.14 1.64
N HIS A 158 14.32 -0.36 1.63
CA HIS A 158 14.57 -1.79 1.83
C HIS A 158 14.29 -2.35 3.23
N ASN A 159 14.39 -1.55 4.30
CA ASN A 159 14.31 -2.03 5.69
C ASN A 159 13.33 -1.27 6.61
N GLY A 160 12.36 -0.53 6.06
CA GLY A 160 11.31 0.11 6.85
C GLY A 160 10.37 -0.89 7.58
N PRO A 161 9.78 -0.50 8.73
CA PRO A 161 8.80 -1.31 9.46
C PRO A 161 7.50 -1.54 8.66
N PRO A 162 6.67 -2.53 9.03
CA PRO A 162 5.38 -2.74 8.37
C PRO A 162 4.44 -1.53 8.54
N ILE A 163 3.83 -1.10 7.43
CA ILE A 163 2.88 0.03 7.39
C ILE A 163 1.47 -0.45 7.76
N PRO A 164 0.67 0.30 8.55
CA PRO A 164 -0.74 0.00 8.79
C PRO A 164 -1.59 0.05 7.52
N ALA A 165 -2.74 -0.62 7.51
CA ALA A 165 -3.63 -0.64 6.34
C ALA A 165 -4.36 0.69 6.11
N SER A 166 -4.33 1.65 7.03
CA SER A 166 -4.66 3.05 6.70
C SER A 166 -3.75 3.62 5.61
N GLY A 167 -2.52 3.12 5.48
CA GLY A 167 -1.47 3.73 4.67
C GLY A 167 -0.70 4.83 5.42
N PHE A 168 -1.08 5.16 6.66
CA PHE A 168 -0.42 6.22 7.43
C PHE A 168 0.94 5.78 7.96
N THR A 169 1.99 6.54 7.65
CA THR A 169 3.35 6.38 8.16
C THR A 169 3.83 7.57 9.01
N GLY A 170 3.01 8.62 9.11
CA GLY A 170 3.32 9.81 9.89
C GLY A 170 3.34 9.61 11.40
N SER A 171 3.54 10.70 12.13
CA SER A 171 3.57 10.65 13.60
C SER A 171 2.21 10.26 14.17
N PHE A 172 2.15 9.16 14.91
CA PHE A 172 0.96 8.71 15.67
C PHE A 172 0.52 9.70 16.77
N LEU A 173 1.35 10.71 17.07
CA LEU A 173 1.06 11.81 18.00
C LEU A 173 0.52 13.06 17.29
N SER A 174 0.37 13.03 15.97
CA SER A 174 -0.27 14.09 15.19
C SER A 174 -1.80 14.07 15.36
N PRO A 175 -2.53 15.12 14.93
CA PRO A 175 -3.99 15.12 14.93
C PRO A 175 -4.62 14.00 14.09
N ALA A 176 -3.90 13.41 13.13
CA ALA A 176 -4.35 12.26 12.39
C ALA A 176 -4.38 10.97 13.24
N GLY A 177 -3.61 10.88 14.33
CA GLY A 177 -3.55 9.69 15.17
C GLY A 177 -2.89 8.49 14.49
N GLY A 178 -3.39 7.28 14.76
CA GLY A 178 -2.86 6.02 14.23
C GLY A 178 -2.35 5.05 15.30
N CYS A 179 -1.95 3.87 14.84
CA CYS A 179 -1.36 2.82 15.66
C CYS A 179 0.14 2.64 15.37
N ARG A 180 0.89 2.18 16.36
CA ARG A 180 2.31 1.82 16.24
C ARG A 180 2.49 0.31 16.07
N GLU A 181 3.61 -0.10 15.50
CA GLU A 181 3.98 -1.51 15.46
C GLU A 181 4.28 -2.11 16.86
N HIS A 182 4.24 -3.45 16.93
CA HIS A 182 4.62 -4.19 18.13
C HIS A 182 6.14 -4.35 18.23
N VAL A 183 6.76 -3.58 19.12
CA VAL A 183 8.20 -3.67 19.40
C VAL A 183 8.45 -4.69 20.53
N ALA A 184 9.16 -5.78 20.22
CA ALA A 184 9.31 -6.93 21.13
C ALA A 184 10.15 -6.64 22.38
N ASN A 185 11.20 -5.81 22.28
CA ASN A 185 12.01 -5.38 23.43
C ASN A 185 12.17 -3.85 23.46
N PRO A 186 11.13 -3.10 23.88
CA PRO A 186 11.18 -1.65 23.89
C PRO A 186 12.13 -1.09 24.96
N LYS A 187 12.58 -1.93 25.92
CA LYS A 187 13.60 -1.51 26.89
C LYS A 187 14.97 -1.36 26.23
N ALA A 188 15.31 -2.23 25.28
CA ALA A 188 16.57 -2.19 24.54
C ALA A 188 16.55 -1.24 23.33
N THR A 189 15.39 -1.03 22.68
CA THR A 189 15.32 -0.27 21.41
C THR A 189 14.79 1.16 21.52
N MET A 190 14.30 1.59 22.69
CA MET A 190 13.72 2.93 22.89
C MET A 190 14.23 3.58 24.16
N SER A 191 14.39 4.91 24.17
CA SER A 191 14.70 5.67 25.39
C SER A 191 13.53 5.63 26.40
N PRO A 192 13.77 5.87 27.71
CA PRO A 192 12.70 6.01 28.70
C PRO A 192 11.66 7.07 28.33
N GLN A 193 12.11 8.18 27.74
CA GLN A 193 11.25 9.28 27.30
C GLN A 193 10.33 8.85 26.14
N THR A 194 10.88 8.18 25.12
CA THR A 194 10.10 7.63 23.99
C THR A 194 9.06 6.62 24.48
N ARG A 195 9.44 5.71 25.38
CA ARG A 195 8.50 4.77 26.01
C ARG A 195 7.38 5.46 26.78
N ARG A 196 7.66 6.59 27.45
CA ARG A 196 6.64 7.39 28.14
C ARG A 196 5.66 8.03 27.14
N LYS A 197 6.17 8.65 26.07
CA LYS A 197 5.35 9.27 25.00
C LYS A 197 4.44 8.24 24.30
N LEU A 198 4.95 7.04 24.01
CA LEU A 198 4.22 6.01 23.27
C LEU A 198 3.36 5.07 24.14
N ARG A 199 3.23 5.32 25.45
CA ARG A 199 2.50 4.43 26.38
C ARG A 199 1.04 4.22 25.99
N ASN A 200 0.38 5.30 25.55
CA ASN A 200 -1.05 5.31 25.23
C ASN A 200 -1.33 5.19 23.71
N VAL A 201 -0.27 5.08 22.88
CA VAL A 201 -0.44 4.87 21.44
C VAL A 201 -0.79 3.40 21.20
N PRO A 202 -1.94 3.10 20.56
CA PRO A 202 -2.41 1.73 20.36
C PRO A 202 -1.44 0.95 19.46
N VAL A 203 -1.36 -0.37 19.67
CA VAL A 203 -0.56 -1.26 18.84
C VAL A 203 -1.41 -1.79 17.68
N CYS A 204 -0.88 -1.73 16.47
CA CYS A 204 -1.59 -2.21 15.28
C CYS A 204 -1.91 -3.70 15.36
N LYS A 205 -3.13 -4.06 14.94
CA LYS A 205 -3.49 -5.48 14.72
C LYS A 205 -2.57 -6.06 13.65
N ALA A 206 -2.01 -7.25 13.90
CA ALA A 206 -1.08 -7.90 12.96
C ALA A 206 -1.69 -8.12 11.55
N SER A 207 -3.02 -8.31 11.46
CA SER A 207 -3.76 -8.41 10.21
C SER A 207 -3.90 -7.09 9.42
N SER A 208 -3.70 -5.94 10.07
CA SER A 208 -3.67 -4.62 9.41
C SER A 208 -2.29 -4.20 8.94
N LEU A 209 -1.21 -4.84 9.38
CA LEU A 209 0.13 -4.50 8.94
C LEU A 209 0.41 -4.98 7.51
N ARG A 210 1.25 -4.25 6.78
CA ARG A 210 1.71 -4.53 5.40
C ARG A 210 3.21 -4.36 5.28
N VAL A 211 3.88 -5.29 4.64
CA VAL A 211 5.24 -5.08 4.13
C VAL A 211 5.09 -4.39 2.79
N VAL A 212 5.40 -3.10 2.75
CA VAL A 212 5.33 -2.29 1.53
C VAL A 212 6.75 -2.02 1.05
N LYS A 213 7.03 -2.30 -0.23
CA LYS A 213 8.34 -2.07 -0.85
C LYS A 213 8.15 -1.37 -2.19
N TYR A 214 8.86 -0.27 -2.38
CA TYR A 214 8.73 0.57 -3.55
C TYR A 214 10.02 1.33 -3.77
N GLY A 215 10.35 1.60 -5.03
CA GLY A 215 11.56 2.32 -5.42
C GLY A 215 11.69 2.34 -6.94
N PHE A 216 12.87 2.69 -7.43
CA PHE A 216 13.19 2.77 -8.86
C PHE A 216 14.36 1.82 -9.14
N ALA A 217 14.21 0.99 -10.16
CA ALA A 217 15.19 -0.03 -10.54
C ALA A 217 16.10 0.40 -11.70
N GLY A 218 15.83 1.55 -12.33
CA GLY A 218 16.53 2.01 -13.53
C GLY A 218 15.78 1.62 -14.81
N ARG A 219 16.06 2.32 -15.92
CA ARG A 219 15.33 2.14 -17.18
C ARG A 219 15.56 0.79 -17.88
N GLY A 220 16.72 0.16 -17.64
CA GLY A 220 17.03 -1.18 -18.17
C GLY A 220 16.35 -2.32 -17.41
N ALA A 221 15.68 -2.05 -16.28
CA ALA A 221 14.98 -3.08 -15.54
C ALA A 221 13.78 -3.61 -16.35
N VAL A 222 13.61 -4.93 -16.41
CA VAL A 222 12.52 -5.60 -17.14
C VAL A 222 11.60 -6.44 -16.24
N GLU A 223 12.15 -7.04 -15.18
CA GLU A 223 11.39 -7.84 -14.21
C GLU A 223 11.93 -7.61 -12.80
N ILE A 224 11.01 -7.48 -11.83
CA ILE A 224 11.34 -7.26 -10.43
C ILE A 224 10.59 -8.31 -9.60
N GLU A 225 11.31 -9.06 -8.77
CA GLU A 225 10.75 -10.06 -7.85
C GLU A 225 10.98 -9.66 -6.39
N TYR A 226 9.90 -9.62 -5.60
CA TYR A 226 9.98 -9.50 -4.14
C TYR A 226 9.08 -10.50 -3.44
N GLY A 227 9.65 -11.30 -2.54
CA GLY A 227 8.89 -12.22 -1.67
C GLY A 227 8.14 -13.36 -2.38
N GLY A 228 8.53 -13.67 -3.63
CA GLY A 228 7.87 -14.63 -4.52
C GLY A 228 6.76 -14.02 -5.39
N VAL A 229 6.57 -12.69 -5.36
CA VAL A 229 5.72 -11.97 -6.31
C VAL A 229 6.62 -11.31 -7.35
N ARG A 230 6.27 -11.45 -8.64
CA ARG A 230 6.93 -10.79 -9.77
C ARG A 230 6.04 -9.72 -10.36
N ILE A 231 6.65 -8.61 -10.76
CA ILE A 231 6.03 -7.60 -11.61
C ILE A 231 6.96 -7.31 -12.79
N LYS A 232 6.40 -6.83 -13.89
CA LYS A 232 7.19 -6.15 -14.93
C LYS A 232 7.59 -4.77 -14.40
N ALA A 233 8.81 -4.36 -14.68
CA ALA A 233 9.24 -2.99 -14.44
C ALA A 233 8.63 -2.07 -15.51
N ASP A 234 8.32 -0.83 -15.14
CA ASP A 234 7.91 0.21 -16.08
C ASP A 234 9.14 1.08 -16.44
N PRO A 235 9.71 0.97 -17.66
CA PRO A 235 10.89 1.75 -18.05
C PRO A 235 10.58 3.25 -18.26
N GLU A 236 9.33 3.63 -18.54
CA GLU A 236 8.94 5.04 -18.68
C GLU A 236 8.96 5.74 -17.31
N GLU A 237 8.60 5.02 -16.26
CA GLU A 237 8.76 5.45 -14.86
C GLU A 237 10.12 5.09 -14.24
N SER A 238 11.18 4.89 -15.05
CA SER A 238 12.55 4.55 -14.58
C SER A 238 12.64 3.26 -13.75
N GLY A 239 11.91 2.23 -14.15
CA GLY A 239 11.87 0.93 -13.48
C GLY A 239 11.16 1.01 -12.13
N ALA A 240 10.15 1.88 -12.00
CA ALA A 240 9.41 2.03 -10.75
C ALA A 240 8.74 0.70 -10.34
N TYR A 241 8.71 0.43 -9.04
CA TYR A 241 8.05 -0.75 -8.49
C TYR A 241 7.27 -0.47 -7.21
N LEU A 242 6.25 -1.29 -6.95
CA LEU A 242 5.47 -1.30 -5.72
C LEU A 242 4.98 -2.72 -5.41
N PHE A 243 5.34 -3.24 -4.23
CA PHE A 243 4.86 -4.50 -3.67
C PHE A 243 4.16 -4.24 -2.34
N VAL A 244 3.04 -4.93 -2.11
CA VAL A 244 2.29 -4.87 -0.85
C VAL A 244 2.00 -6.30 -0.40
N LEU A 245 2.67 -6.74 0.66
CA LEU A 245 2.58 -8.12 1.16
C LEU A 245 2.07 -8.15 2.61
N LYS A 246 1.44 -9.26 3.01
CA LYS A 246 1.20 -9.55 4.44
C LYS A 246 2.54 -9.85 5.13
N PRO A 247 2.80 -9.32 6.35
CA PRO A 247 4.00 -9.65 7.11
C PRO A 247 4.12 -11.17 7.35
N ARG A 248 5.31 -11.72 7.08
CA ARG A 248 5.65 -13.12 7.32
C ARG A 248 6.67 -13.18 8.46
N LYS A 249 6.46 -14.07 9.45
CA LYS A 249 7.42 -14.28 10.54
C LYS A 249 8.68 -14.97 10.02
N GLY A 250 9.85 -14.56 10.51
CA GLY A 250 11.10 -15.33 10.43
C GLY A 250 11.79 -15.41 9.06
N ARG A 251 11.33 -14.71 8.02
CA ARG A 251 11.91 -14.80 6.67
C ARG A 251 12.28 -13.42 6.14
N ARG A 252 13.60 -13.14 6.04
CA ARG A 252 14.10 -12.04 5.20
C ARG A 252 13.69 -12.32 3.76
N LEU A 253 13.18 -11.30 3.08
CA LEU A 253 12.83 -11.35 1.66
C LEU A 253 13.94 -10.65 0.87
N THR A 254 14.23 -11.18 -0.31
CA THR A 254 15.21 -10.65 -1.26
C THR A 254 14.46 -9.90 -2.34
N LEU A 255 14.98 -8.74 -2.76
CA LEU A 255 14.60 -8.11 -4.03
C LEU A 255 15.54 -8.64 -5.11
N ASN A 256 14.98 -9.15 -6.20
CA ASN A 256 15.75 -9.44 -7.41
C ASN A 256 15.27 -8.49 -8.50
N VAL A 257 16.20 -7.85 -9.20
CA VAL A 257 15.93 -7.02 -10.39
C VAL A 257 16.68 -7.67 -11.54
N LYS A 258 15.95 -7.99 -12.61
CA LYS A 258 16.51 -8.43 -13.88
C LYS A 258 16.50 -7.27 -14.87
N TYR A 259 17.62 -7.09 -15.56
CA TYR A 259 17.82 -6.07 -16.59
C TYR A 259 17.75 -6.68 -18.00
N ASP A 260 17.63 -5.84 -19.01
CA ASP A 260 17.52 -6.18 -20.44
C ASP A 260 18.80 -6.79 -21.02
N ASP A 261 19.97 -6.35 -20.55
CA ASP A 261 21.29 -6.95 -20.79
C ASP A 261 21.46 -8.37 -20.21
N GLY A 262 20.51 -8.83 -19.39
CA GLY A 262 20.53 -10.13 -18.71
C GLY A 262 21.15 -10.09 -17.30
N THR A 263 21.67 -8.95 -16.85
CA THR A 263 22.18 -8.75 -15.49
C THR A 263 21.08 -8.97 -14.46
N VAL A 264 21.42 -9.59 -13.33
CA VAL A 264 20.50 -9.81 -12.21
C VAL A 264 21.10 -9.25 -10.92
N CYS A 265 20.63 -8.07 -10.53
CA CYS A 265 20.91 -7.50 -9.23
C CYS A 265 20.10 -8.22 -8.15
N ARG A 266 20.74 -8.56 -7.02
CA ARG A 266 20.07 -9.20 -5.87
C ARG A 266 20.37 -8.46 -4.57
N GLU A 267 19.38 -7.76 -4.06
CA GLU A 267 19.48 -7.05 -2.80
C GLU A 267 18.89 -7.92 -1.67
N ARG A 268 19.78 -8.42 -0.79
CA ARG A 268 19.38 -9.10 0.45
C ARG A 268 19.19 -8.03 1.52
N SER A 269 18.21 -8.23 2.42
CA SER A 269 17.95 -7.36 3.58
C SER A 269 19.07 -7.43 4.65
N VAL A 270 20.27 -6.91 4.32
CA VAL A 270 21.41 -6.52 5.17
C VAL A 270 22.17 -5.40 4.45
N MET A 271 22.82 -4.48 5.18
CA MET A 271 23.26 -3.14 4.72
C MET A 271 24.54 -3.10 3.86
N ASP A 272 24.86 -4.15 3.11
CA ASP A 272 26.04 -4.16 2.23
C ASP A 272 25.60 -3.97 0.77
N ILE A 273 25.78 -2.75 0.26
CA ILE A 273 25.41 -2.34 -1.10
C ILE A 273 26.69 -2.31 -1.94
N GLU A 274 26.94 -3.37 -2.70
CA GLU A 274 27.61 -3.17 -3.99
C GLU A 274 26.61 -2.43 -4.90
N PRO A 275 27.00 -1.33 -5.55
CA PRO A 275 26.11 -0.62 -6.47
C PRO A 275 25.76 -1.56 -7.62
N CYS A 276 24.47 -1.80 -7.81
CA CYS A 276 24.00 -2.42 -9.03
C CYS A 276 24.17 -1.42 -10.20
N PRO A 277 24.51 -1.90 -11.40
CA PRO A 277 24.81 -1.04 -12.55
C PRO A 277 23.58 -0.34 -13.11
#